data_AF-A0A838FWN6-F1
#
_entry.id   AF-A0A838FWN6-F1
#
_cell.length_a   1.000
_cell.length_b   1.000
_cell.length_c   1.000
_cell.angle_alpha   90.00
_cell.angle_beta   90.00
_cell.angle_gamma   90.00
#
_symmetry.space_group_name_H-M   'P 1'
#
loop_
_entity.id
_entity.type
_entity.pdbx_description
1 polymer ?
#
loop_
_entity_poly.entity_id
_entity_poly.type
_entity_poly.pdbx_seq_one_letter_code
_entity_poly.pdbx_strand_id
1 'polypeptide(L)'
;MNEAESHLSEETCGRYGAGSLSAAELLSVSDHLARCADCRARLRTKIPTEQHLRGWEADLLVLDDTEESPAEAPVVSTPAERKITRFPRPIMLAAAAALAAGFAWLMINELLQPPATLVQDRQVAVRADGSVVAAAVLPEDLQQQLERVALARQVAVPDFTELRPRAGGALMAAPAGAQPLQLLAPVGEIVETPQPELRWTPVSGATIYRLVLTSLESQAEEEVELTTPSWTSPVPLAEGVLYEWKVYAIGDEVEIAKAPQAEARFRVLSAEARRELAIVRERFGDSPLLLGIATARAGLLREAEEHFSRLVAEQPESQFARDLLVNLRKTQPPPSTTNGAQ
;
A
#
# COMPACT_ATOMS: atom_id res chain seq x y z
N MET A 1 37.51 -8.67 7.30
CA MET A 1 37.47 -10.00 7.95
C MET A 1 36.22 -10.67 7.41
N ASN A 2 36.36 -11.48 6.35
CA ASN A 2 35.24 -12.18 5.72
C ASN A 2 34.94 -13.41 6.57
N GLU A 3 33.95 -13.31 7.46
CA GLU A 3 33.32 -14.50 8.01
C GLU A 3 32.52 -15.15 6.88
N ALA A 4 32.93 -16.34 6.47
CA ALA A 4 32.11 -17.20 5.65
C ALA A 4 30.80 -17.44 6.41
N GLU A 5 29.72 -16.80 5.95
CA GLU A 5 28.38 -17.01 6.51
C GLU A 5 28.07 -18.51 6.44
N SER A 6 28.03 -19.15 7.62
CA SER A 6 27.77 -20.57 7.75
C SER A 6 26.32 -20.85 7.39
N HIS A 7 26.09 -21.28 6.15
CA HIS A 7 24.78 -21.74 5.71
C HIS A 7 24.27 -22.91 6.56
N LEU A 8 22.94 -23.05 6.65
CA LEU A 8 22.31 -24.21 7.28
C LEU A 8 22.79 -25.52 6.65
N SER A 9 23.06 -26.50 7.51
CA SER A 9 23.41 -27.85 7.06
C SER A 9 22.21 -28.51 6.36
N GLU A 10 22.50 -29.44 5.46
CA GLU A 10 21.47 -30.14 4.70
C GLU A 10 20.53 -30.96 5.60
N GLU A 11 21.07 -31.53 6.67
CA GLU A 11 20.32 -32.23 7.71
C GLU A 11 19.34 -31.29 8.45
N THR A 12 19.80 -30.08 8.80
CA THR A 12 18.94 -29.06 9.47
C THR A 12 17.81 -28.62 8.56
N CYS A 13 18.08 -28.40 7.27
CA CYS A 13 17.05 -28.07 6.27
C CYS A 13 16.03 -29.20 6.10
N GLY A 14 16.46 -30.46 6.13
CA GLY A 14 15.57 -31.62 6.07
C GLY A 14 14.65 -31.71 7.29
N ARG A 15 15.21 -31.53 8.49
CA ARG A 15 14.43 -31.53 9.75
C ARG A 15 13.47 -30.34 9.82
N TYR A 16 13.87 -29.16 9.35
CA TYR A 16 13.00 -27.99 9.24
C TYR A 16 11.80 -28.27 8.33
N GLY A 17 12.02 -28.82 7.14
CA GLY A 17 10.96 -29.17 6.19
C GLY A 17 10.05 -30.32 6.65
N ALA A 18 10.50 -31.15 7.58
CA ALA A 18 9.71 -32.23 8.17
C ALA A 18 9.03 -31.83 9.49
N GLY A 19 9.18 -30.59 9.96
CA GLY A 19 8.64 -30.13 11.23
C GLY A 19 9.22 -30.82 12.47
N SER A 20 10.42 -31.42 12.38
CA SER A 20 11.03 -32.24 13.46
C SER A 20 12.12 -31.52 14.26
N LEU A 21 12.15 -30.20 14.19
CA LEU A 21 13.05 -29.36 14.97
C LEU A 21 12.44 -29.05 16.34
N SER A 22 13.28 -28.98 17.37
CA SER A 22 12.87 -28.44 18.67
C SER A 22 12.57 -26.94 18.57
N ALA A 23 11.84 -26.39 19.55
CA ALA A 23 11.48 -24.97 19.57
C ALA A 23 12.72 -24.04 19.50
N ALA A 24 13.81 -24.38 20.20
CA ALA A 24 15.05 -23.60 20.17
C ALA A 24 15.76 -23.67 18.80
N GLU A 25 15.75 -24.84 18.16
CA GLU A 25 16.31 -25.00 16.81
C GLU A 25 15.47 -24.26 15.76
N LEU A 26 14.14 -24.27 15.87
CA LEU A 26 13.24 -23.54 14.98
C LEU A 26 13.49 -22.03 15.01
N LEU A 27 13.65 -21.45 16.21
CA LEU A 27 13.98 -20.03 16.38
C LEU A 27 15.32 -19.68 15.72
N SER A 28 16.36 -20.49 15.96
CA SER A 28 17.69 -20.30 15.35
C SER A 28 17.65 -20.38 13.82
N VAL A 29 16.92 -21.37 13.28
CA VAL A 29 16.74 -21.52 11.83
C VAL A 29 15.94 -20.36 11.25
N SER A 30 14.88 -19.91 11.92
CA SER A 30 14.08 -18.75 11.49
C SER A 30 14.91 -17.47 11.40
N ASP A 31 15.73 -17.20 12.43
CA ASP A 31 16.62 -16.04 12.46
C ASP A 31 17.67 -16.08 11.33
N HIS A 32 18.17 -17.27 11.01
CA HIS A 32 19.08 -17.45 9.89
C HIS A 32 18.38 -17.22 8.54
N LEU A 33 17.19 -17.79 8.35
CA LEU A 33 16.42 -17.63 7.10
C LEU A 33 15.98 -16.18 6.87
N ALA A 34 15.78 -15.40 7.93
CA ALA A 34 15.51 -13.96 7.81
C ALA A 34 16.67 -13.19 7.17
N ARG A 35 17.91 -13.69 7.29
CA ARG A 35 19.13 -12.99 6.86
C ARG A 35 19.80 -13.62 5.62
N CYS A 36 19.66 -14.93 5.41
CA CYS A 36 20.31 -15.64 4.30
C CYS A 36 19.33 -15.92 3.13
N ALA A 37 19.55 -15.26 1.99
CA ALA A 37 18.74 -15.47 0.78
C ALA A 37 18.95 -16.86 0.15
N ASP A 38 20.17 -17.39 0.18
CA ASP A 38 20.51 -18.68 -0.43
C ASP A 38 19.84 -19.85 0.29
N CYS A 39 19.82 -19.83 1.62
CA CYS A 39 19.13 -20.85 2.41
C CYS A 39 17.60 -20.81 2.18
N ARG A 40 17.01 -19.62 1.99
CA ARG A 40 15.59 -19.49 1.60
C ARG A 40 15.32 -20.08 0.22
N ALA A 41 16.18 -19.81 -0.77
CA ALA A 41 16.05 -20.38 -2.11
C ALA A 41 16.17 -21.90 -2.10
N ARG A 42 17.12 -22.46 -1.33
CA ARG A 42 17.32 -23.91 -1.19
C ARG A 42 16.16 -24.64 -0.49
N LEU A 43 15.47 -24.01 0.46
CA LEU A 43 14.30 -24.60 1.11
C LEU A 43 13.08 -24.61 0.18
N ARG A 44 12.89 -23.56 -0.62
CA ARG A 44 11.79 -23.48 -1.61
C ARG A 44 11.82 -24.59 -2.65
N THR A 45 12.99 -25.06 -3.03
CA THR A 45 13.12 -26.17 -4.00
C THR A 45 12.93 -27.55 -3.38
N LYS A 46 13.11 -27.69 -2.06
CA LYS A 46 13.08 -28.98 -1.36
C LYS A 46 11.74 -29.32 -0.71
N ILE A 47 10.89 -28.35 -0.42
CA ILE A 47 9.59 -28.59 0.23
C ILE A 47 8.50 -28.61 -0.86
N PRO A 48 7.93 -29.78 -1.22
CA PRO A 48 6.82 -29.84 -2.14
C PRO A 48 5.58 -29.21 -1.49
N THR A 49 5.00 -28.21 -2.14
CA THR A 49 3.85 -27.42 -1.64
C THR A 49 2.64 -28.27 -1.26
N GLU A 50 2.48 -29.46 -1.84
CA GLU A 50 1.32 -30.34 -1.59
C GLU A 50 1.44 -31.23 -0.35
N GLN A 51 2.66 -31.52 0.13
CA GLN A 51 2.86 -32.52 1.19
C GLN A 51 2.62 -31.94 2.60
N HIS A 52 2.74 -30.62 2.78
CA HIS A 52 2.50 -29.95 4.06
C HIS A 52 1.02 -29.77 4.40
N LEU A 53 0.14 -29.61 3.40
CA LEU A 53 -1.29 -29.41 3.65
C LEU A 53 -1.96 -30.67 4.24
N ARG A 54 -1.49 -31.87 3.85
CA ARG A 54 -2.05 -33.14 4.37
C ARG A 54 -1.63 -33.49 5.80
N GLY A 55 -0.53 -32.92 6.30
CA GLY A 55 -0.04 -33.17 7.66
C GLY A 55 -0.87 -32.45 8.72
N TRP A 56 -1.32 -31.23 8.43
CA TRP A 56 -2.15 -30.45 9.36
C TRP A 56 -3.63 -30.85 9.35
N GLU A 57 -4.11 -31.49 8.29
CA GLU A 57 -5.48 -32.03 8.21
C GLU A 57 -5.71 -33.24 9.14
N ALA A 58 -4.65 -33.97 9.50
CA ALA A 58 -4.74 -35.14 10.35
C ALA A 58 -4.79 -34.83 11.87
N ASP A 59 -4.18 -33.71 12.30
CA ASP A 59 -4.11 -33.35 13.73
C ASP A 59 -5.36 -32.59 14.23
N LEU A 60 -6.20 -32.08 13.33
CA LEU A 60 -7.41 -31.32 13.68
C LEU A 60 -8.67 -32.18 13.91
N LEU A 61 -8.58 -33.50 13.77
CA LEU A 61 -9.72 -34.43 13.87
C LEU A 61 -9.80 -35.24 15.18
N VAL A 62 -8.99 -34.96 16.20
CA VAL A 62 -8.88 -35.80 17.42
C VAL A 62 -9.29 -35.10 18.72
N LEU A 63 -10.19 -34.11 18.69
CA LEU A 63 -10.74 -33.53 19.92
C LEU A 63 -12.27 -33.43 19.87
N ASP A 64 -12.95 -34.57 19.98
CA ASP A 64 -14.25 -34.63 20.66
C ASP A 64 -14.57 -36.07 21.12
N ASP A 65 -14.06 -36.43 22.29
CA ASP A 65 -14.63 -37.49 23.12
C ASP A 65 -14.60 -36.97 24.56
N THR A 66 -15.70 -36.34 24.98
CA THR A 66 -15.97 -36.13 26.41
C THR A 66 -17.19 -36.95 26.84
N GLU A 67 -16.90 -37.77 27.85
CA GLU A 67 -17.69 -38.86 28.39
C GLU A 67 -19.05 -38.41 28.98
N GLU A 68 -20.06 -39.27 28.75
CA GLU A 68 -21.30 -39.32 29.50
C GLU A 68 -21.06 -39.61 30.99
N SER A 69 -21.73 -38.87 31.87
CA SER A 69 -21.94 -39.25 33.28
C SER A 69 -23.39 -39.01 33.68
N PRO A 70 -24.10 -39.97 34.29
CA PRO A 70 -25.52 -39.84 34.62
C PRO A 70 -25.73 -39.30 36.04
N ALA A 71 -26.65 -38.35 36.18
CA ALA A 71 -27.19 -37.90 37.45
C ALA A 71 -28.67 -38.30 37.57
N GLU A 72 -29.00 -39.01 38.64
CA GLU A 72 -30.34 -39.43 39.03
C GLU A 72 -31.18 -38.27 39.63
N ALA A 73 -32.51 -38.34 39.40
CA ALA A 73 -33.66 -37.93 40.22
C ALA A 73 -34.71 -37.07 39.46
N PRO A 74 -35.97 -36.95 39.94
CA PRO A 74 -36.87 -37.95 40.49
C PRO A 74 -38.22 -38.02 39.74
N VAL A 75 -38.99 -39.06 40.07
CA VAL A 75 -40.33 -39.42 39.60
C VAL A 75 -41.35 -38.29 39.76
N VAL A 76 -42.00 -37.88 38.66
CA VAL A 76 -43.27 -37.12 38.67
C VAL A 76 -44.23 -37.70 37.63
N SER A 77 -45.47 -37.79 38.08
CA SER A 77 -46.63 -38.49 37.54
C SER A 77 -47.13 -38.06 36.16
N THR A 78 -47.64 -39.06 35.45
CA THR A 78 -48.39 -39.09 34.19
C THR A 78 -49.63 -38.19 34.15
N PRO A 79 -49.90 -37.58 32.97
CA PRO A 79 -51.28 -37.39 32.53
C PRO A 79 -51.56 -38.07 31.17
N ALA A 80 -52.67 -38.79 31.16
CA ALA A 80 -53.57 -39.12 30.04
C ALA A 80 -52.95 -39.46 28.67
N GLU A 81 -53.00 -40.76 28.34
CA GLU A 81 -52.79 -41.32 27.00
C GLU A 81 -53.68 -40.63 25.94
N ARG A 82 -53.11 -39.67 25.22
CA ARG A 82 -53.56 -39.36 23.85
C ARG A 82 -52.97 -40.42 22.94
N LYS A 83 -53.84 -41.20 22.28
CA LYS A 83 -53.48 -42.16 21.23
C LYS A 83 -52.74 -41.43 20.10
N ILE A 84 -51.42 -41.39 20.18
CA ILE A 84 -50.55 -40.99 19.06
C ILE A 84 -50.63 -42.12 18.04
N THR A 85 -51.33 -41.87 16.94
CA THR A 85 -51.34 -42.74 15.77
C THR A 85 -49.89 -43.01 15.34
N ARG A 86 -49.49 -44.28 15.41
CA ARG A 86 -48.18 -44.75 14.94
C ARG A 86 -48.04 -44.41 13.46
N PHE A 87 -47.38 -43.30 13.15
CA PHE A 87 -46.91 -43.04 11.80
C PHE A 87 -45.92 -44.14 11.41
N PRO A 88 -46.02 -44.70 10.20
CA PRO A 88 -45.14 -45.79 9.78
C PRO A 88 -43.68 -45.29 9.78
N ARG A 89 -42.81 -46.05 10.46
CA ARG A 89 -41.36 -45.81 10.57
C ARG A 89 -40.63 -45.36 9.29
N PRO A 90 -40.99 -45.78 8.05
CA PRO A 90 -40.34 -45.25 6.84
C PRO A 90 -40.54 -43.74 6.60
N ILE A 91 -41.60 -43.11 7.12
CA ILE A 91 -41.86 -41.68 6.91
C ILE A 91 -40.91 -40.80 7.76
N MET A 92 -40.55 -41.25 8.96
CA MET A 92 -39.64 -40.51 9.86
C MET A 92 -38.19 -40.49 9.34
N LEU A 93 -37.73 -41.58 8.72
CA LEU A 93 -36.39 -41.66 8.11
C LEU A 93 -36.27 -40.78 6.86
N ALA A 94 -37.32 -40.69 6.04
CA ALA A 94 -37.33 -39.83 4.86
C ALA A 94 -37.28 -38.33 5.23
N ALA A 95 -37.97 -37.92 6.30
CA ALA A 95 -37.94 -36.55 6.80
C ALA A 95 -36.55 -36.14 7.33
N ALA A 96 -35.89 -37.03 8.07
CA ALA A 96 -34.53 -36.78 8.59
C ALA A 96 -33.50 -36.67 7.45
N ALA A 97 -33.60 -37.53 6.43
CA ALA A 97 -32.73 -37.46 5.25
C ALA A 97 -32.92 -36.17 4.44
N ALA A 98 -34.17 -35.69 4.31
CA ALA A 98 -34.47 -34.44 3.62
C ALA A 98 -33.92 -33.20 4.37
N LEU A 99 -33.99 -33.20 5.71
CA LEU A 99 -33.39 -32.14 6.53
C LEU A 99 -31.86 -32.17 6.46
N ALA A 100 -31.24 -33.35 6.49
CA ALA A 100 -29.79 -33.49 6.35
C ALA A 100 -29.32 -33.04 4.94
N ALA A 101 -30.05 -33.39 3.88
CA ALA A 101 -29.74 -32.94 2.52
C ALA A 101 -29.95 -31.43 2.34
N GLY A 102 -31.00 -30.86 2.95
CA GLY A 102 -31.25 -29.42 2.94
C GLY A 102 -30.19 -28.64 3.72
N PHE A 103 -29.75 -29.16 4.86
CA PHE A 103 -28.67 -28.58 5.65
C PHE A 103 -27.32 -28.70 4.93
N ALA A 104 -27.01 -29.86 4.34
CA ALA A 104 -25.82 -30.04 3.52
C ALA A 104 -25.83 -29.10 2.29
N TRP A 105 -26.98 -28.92 1.64
CA TRP A 105 -27.13 -27.98 0.52
C TRP A 105 -26.96 -26.52 0.98
N LEU A 106 -27.51 -26.13 2.13
CA LEU A 106 -27.29 -24.80 2.73
C LEU A 106 -25.80 -24.56 3.04
N MET A 107 -25.14 -25.52 3.71
CA MET A 107 -23.73 -25.45 4.06
C MET A 107 -22.83 -25.39 2.81
N ILE A 108 -23.11 -26.22 1.80
CA ILE A 108 -22.39 -26.22 0.52
C ILE A 108 -22.63 -24.90 -0.23
N ASN A 109 -23.86 -24.40 -0.25
CA ASN A 109 -24.19 -23.14 -0.91
C ASN A 109 -23.49 -21.96 -0.22
N GLU A 110 -23.41 -21.95 1.11
CA GLU A 110 -22.72 -20.92 1.89
C GLU A 110 -21.20 -20.97 1.72
N LEU A 111 -20.61 -22.17 1.62
CA LEU A 111 -19.19 -22.38 1.27
C LEU A 111 -18.86 -22.01 -0.18
N LEU A 112 -19.85 -22.02 -1.08
CA LEU A 112 -19.71 -21.66 -2.49
C LEU A 112 -20.06 -20.20 -2.78
N GLN A 113 -20.54 -19.41 -1.82
CA GLN A 113 -20.79 -18.00 -2.06
C GLN A 113 -19.45 -17.29 -2.29
N PRO A 114 -19.29 -16.56 -3.40
CA PRO A 114 -18.08 -15.78 -3.61
C PRO A 114 -17.93 -14.76 -2.47
N PRO A 115 -16.71 -14.52 -1.99
CA PRO A 115 -16.50 -13.56 -0.92
C PRO A 115 -17.02 -12.18 -1.35
N ALA A 116 -17.50 -11.42 -0.36
CA ALA A 116 -18.01 -10.08 -0.60
C ALA A 116 -16.98 -9.23 -1.36
N THR A 117 -17.44 -8.51 -2.38
CA THR A 117 -16.57 -7.64 -3.18
C THR A 117 -16.34 -6.33 -2.42
N LEU A 118 -15.08 -6.03 -2.10
CA LEU A 118 -14.69 -4.82 -1.37
C LEU A 118 -14.70 -3.60 -2.28
N VAL A 119 -14.20 -3.77 -3.50
CA VAL A 119 -14.17 -2.76 -4.55
C VAL A 119 -14.19 -3.45 -5.90
N GLN A 120 -14.91 -2.89 -6.86
CA GLN A 120 -14.93 -3.37 -8.24
C GLN A 120 -14.92 -2.21 -9.20
N ASP A 121 -13.86 -2.10 -9.99
CA ASP A 121 -13.84 -1.21 -11.15
C ASP A 121 -14.04 -2.00 -12.46
N ARG A 122 -13.86 -1.32 -13.59
CA ARG A 122 -14.10 -1.90 -14.92
C ARG A 122 -13.14 -3.02 -15.30
N GLN A 123 -11.95 -3.07 -14.68
CA GLN A 123 -10.89 -4.00 -15.04
C GLN A 123 -10.60 -5.01 -13.92
N VAL A 124 -10.91 -4.67 -12.66
CA VAL A 124 -10.50 -5.42 -11.49
C VAL A 124 -11.59 -5.41 -10.41
N ALA A 125 -11.77 -6.54 -9.75
CA ALA A 125 -12.51 -6.68 -8.50
C ALA A 125 -11.59 -7.21 -7.41
N VAL A 126 -11.63 -6.58 -6.24
CA VAL A 126 -10.96 -7.03 -5.01
C VAL A 126 -12.01 -7.54 -4.04
N ARG A 127 -11.81 -8.74 -3.51
CA ARG A 127 -12.73 -9.39 -2.57
C ARG A 127 -12.23 -9.34 -1.12
N ALA A 128 -13.14 -9.63 -0.20
CA ALA A 128 -12.90 -9.56 1.24
C ALA A 128 -11.84 -10.55 1.74
N ASP A 129 -11.62 -11.65 1.02
CA ASP A 129 -10.58 -12.64 1.27
C ASP A 129 -9.20 -12.23 0.72
N GLY A 130 -9.09 -11.04 0.11
CA GLY A 130 -7.88 -10.56 -0.56
C GLY A 130 -7.71 -11.08 -1.98
N SER A 131 -8.63 -11.93 -2.48
CA SER A 131 -8.56 -12.42 -3.85
C SER A 131 -8.85 -11.30 -4.85
N VAL A 132 -8.14 -11.36 -5.97
CA VAL A 132 -8.22 -10.39 -7.05
C VAL A 132 -8.76 -11.09 -8.30
N VAL A 133 -9.75 -10.48 -8.94
CA VAL A 133 -10.22 -10.90 -10.26
C VAL A 133 -10.03 -9.78 -11.23
N ALA A 134 -9.26 -10.03 -12.29
CA ALA A 134 -9.01 -9.08 -13.35
C ALA A 134 -9.67 -9.52 -14.66
N ALA A 135 -10.24 -8.56 -15.39
CA ALA A 135 -10.81 -8.77 -16.72
C ALA A 135 -9.75 -9.06 -17.79
N ALA A 136 -8.50 -8.67 -17.52
CA ALA A 136 -7.34 -8.90 -18.37
C ALA A 136 -6.14 -9.38 -17.55
N VAL A 137 -5.18 -10.02 -18.22
CA VAL A 137 -3.94 -10.49 -17.59
C VAL A 137 -3.12 -9.29 -17.10
N LEU A 138 -2.99 -9.16 -15.78
CA LEU A 138 -2.17 -8.14 -15.14
C LEU A 138 -0.68 -8.51 -15.26
N PRO A 139 0.23 -7.52 -15.42
CA PRO A 139 1.65 -7.73 -15.17
C PRO A 139 1.87 -8.32 -13.77
N GLU A 140 2.78 -9.28 -13.63
CA GLU A 140 3.00 -10.02 -12.38
C GLU A 140 3.25 -9.09 -11.19
N ASP A 141 4.08 -8.07 -11.36
CA ASP A 141 4.39 -7.09 -10.32
C ASP A 141 3.14 -6.25 -9.91
N LEU A 142 2.29 -5.88 -10.87
CA LEU A 142 1.04 -5.16 -10.58
C LEU A 142 0.03 -6.05 -9.86
N GLN A 143 -0.04 -7.34 -10.21
CA GLN A 143 -0.86 -8.32 -9.50
C GLN A 143 -0.40 -8.48 -8.04
N GLN A 144 0.90 -8.70 -7.82
CA GLN A 144 1.47 -8.83 -6.47
C GLN A 144 1.26 -7.56 -5.63
N GLN A 145 1.24 -6.38 -6.26
CA GLN A 145 0.94 -5.13 -5.58
C GLN A 145 -0.52 -5.02 -5.20
N LEU A 146 -1.41 -5.34 -6.13
CA LEU A 146 -2.83 -5.30 -5.89
C LEU A 146 -3.24 -6.28 -4.77
N GLU A 147 -2.67 -7.48 -4.74
CA GLU A 147 -2.87 -8.45 -3.66
C GLU A 147 -2.37 -7.90 -2.30
N ARG A 148 -1.20 -7.26 -2.27
CA ARG A 148 -0.70 -6.60 -1.05
C ARG A 148 -1.61 -5.46 -0.61
N VAL A 149 -2.08 -4.63 -1.54
CA VAL A 149 -3.00 -3.52 -1.28
C VAL A 149 -4.35 -4.04 -0.78
N ALA A 150 -4.84 -5.15 -1.34
CA ALA A 150 -6.07 -5.80 -0.92
C ALA A 150 -6.01 -6.23 0.56
N LEU A 151 -4.89 -6.85 0.96
CA LEU A 151 -4.68 -7.34 2.32
C LEU A 151 -4.36 -6.20 3.32
N ALA A 152 -3.45 -5.29 2.96
CA ALA A 152 -2.98 -4.25 3.86
C ALA A 152 -3.87 -3.00 3.90
N ARG A 153 -4.74 -2.82 2.89
CA ARG A 153 -5.49 -1.57 2.64
C ARG A 153 -4.60 -0.33 2.60
N GLN A 154 -3.37 -0.52 2.12
CA GLN A 154 -2.36 0.52 2.02
C GLN A 154 -1.55 0.32 0.75
N VAL A 155 -1.23 1.41 0.08
CA VAL A 155 -0.39 1.41 -1.12
C VAL A 155 1.05 1.64 -0.73
N ALA A 156 1.95 0.87 -1.36
CA ALA A 156 3.39 1.09 -1.21
C ALA A 156 3.77 2.43 -1.88
N VAL A 157 4.43 3.29 -1.13
CA VAL A 157 4.97 4.57 -1.61
C VAL A 157 6.48 4.61 -1.39
N PRO A 158 7.25 5.32 -2.24
CA PRO A 158 8.68 5.54 -2.02
C PRO A 158 8.98 6.25 -0.68
N ASP A 159 10.23 6.16 -0.21
CA ASP A 159 10.71 7.00 0.89
C ASP A 159 10.95 8.43 0.37
N PHE A 160 10.30 9.41 1.02
CA PHE A 160 10.40 10.83 0.67
C PHE A 160 11.32 11.61 1.61
N THR A 161 12.08 10.93 2.47
CA THR A 161 12.97 11.58 3.45
C THR A 161 13.98 12.52 2.79
N GLU A 162 14.49 12.15 1.61
CA GLU A 162 15.43 12.97 0.83
C GLU A 162 14.80 14.22 0.20
N LEU A 163 13.47 14.20 -0.05
CA LEU A 163 12.72 15.33 -0.60
C LEU A 163 12.41 16.39 0.46
N ARG A 164 12.66 16.10 1.73
CA ARG A 164 12.52 17.10 2.79
C ARG A 164 13.67 18.12 2.66
N PRO A 165 13.37 19.43 2.67
CA PRO A 165 14.42 20.44 2.76
C PRO A 165 15.24 20.23 4.03
N ARG A 166 16.50 20.68 4.01
CA ARG A 166 17.37 20.50 5.17
C ARG A 166 16.82 21.42 6.27
N ALA A 167 16.60 20.88 7.47
CA ALA A 167 16.20 21.72 8.60
C ALA A 167 17.32 22.71 8.92
N GLY A 168 17.27 23.91 8.34
CA GLY A 168 18.33 24.90 8.48
C GLY A 168 18.02 26.20 7.76
N GLY A 169 17.32 27.12 8.44
CA GLY A 169 17.38 28.54 8.07
C GLY A 169 16.22 29.44 8.47
N ALA A 170 15.01 28.91 8.71
CA ALA A 170 13.86 29.75 9.04
C ALA A 170 13.80 30.10 10.54
N LEU A 171 14.75 30.91 11.03
CA LEU A 171 14.72 31.51 12.37
C LEU A 171 15.17 32.97 12.32
N MET A 172 14.48 33.78 11.53
CA MET A 172 14.37 35.22 11.80
C MET A 172 12.93 35.63 11.53
N ALA A 173 12.30 36.26 12.52
CA ALA A 173 10.96 36.79 12.40
C ALA A 173 10.93 37.82 11.26
N ALA A 174 10.07 37.61 10.26
CA ALA A 174 9.77 38.63 9.27
C ALA A 174 9.21 39.88 9.98
N PRO A 175 9.55 41.09 9.53
CA PRO A 175 8.92 42.30 10.04
C PRO A 175 7.40 42.20 9.90
N ALA A 176 6.67 42.67 10.91
CA ALA A 176 5.21 42.63 10.94
C ALA A 176 4.62 43.37 9.73
N GLY A 177 4.09 42.61 8.76
CA GLY A 177 3.43 43.16 7.56
C GLY A 177 3.90 42.58 6.21
N ALA A 178 5.08 41.97 6.14
CA ALA A 178 5.56 41.31 4.91
C ALA A 178 5.06 39.86 4.86
N GLN A 179 4.38 39.47 3.79
CA GLN A 179 4.10 38.05 3.54
C GLN A 179 5.43 37.34 3.28
N PRO A 180 5.76 36.27 4.03
CA PRO A 180 6.99 35.52 3.79
C PRO A 180 6.92 34.86 2.42
N LEU A 181 8.06 34.83 1.72
CA LEU A 181 8.21 34.06 0.49
C LEU A 181 7.86 32.58 0.75
N GLN A 182 6.90 32.04 0.00
CA GLN A 182 6.51 30.64 0.08
C GLN A 182 6.68 29.97 -1.28
N LEU A 183 7.31 28.79 -1.29
CA LEU A 183 7.39 27.95 -2.47
C LEU A 183 6.08 27.18 -2.63
N LEU A 184 5.50 27.22 -3.83
CA LEU A 184 4.20 26.65 -4.14
C LEU A 184 4.34 25.27 -4.79
N ALA A 185 5.20 25.15 -5.81
CA ALA A 185 5.45 23.90 -6.51
C ALA A 185 6.78 23.95 -7.27
N PRO A 186 7.45 22.81 -7.47
CA PRO A 186 7.29 21.55 -6.76
C PRO A 186 7.93 21.61 -5.37
N VAL A 187 7.27 21.03 -4.36
CA VAL A 187 7.76 21.04 -2.96
C VAL A 187 7.61 19.67 -2.34
N GLY A 188 8.73 18.99 -2.11
CA GLY A 188 8.76 17.70 -1.42
C GLY A 188 8.10 16.57 -2.23
N GLU A 189 8.12 16.66 -3.57
CA GLU A 189 7.37 15.76 -4.45
C GLU A 189 8.20 15.19 -5.60
N ILE A 190 7.69 14.12 -6.21
CA ILE A 190 8.19 13.61 -7.48
C ILE A 190 7.32 14.19 -8.59
N VAL A 191 7.94 14.76 -9.62
CA VAL A 191 7.23 15.33 -10.78
C VAL A 191 7.40 14.43 -11.98
N GLU A 192 6.33 14.21 -12.74
CA GLU A 192 6.38 13.36 -13.94
C GLU A 192 7.12 14.04 -15.11
N THR A 193 6.86 15.33 -15.31
CA THR A 193 7.46 16.12 -16.38
C THR A 193 8.93 16.41 -16.08
N PRO A 194 9.85 16.28 -17.06
CA PRO A 194 11.23 16.74 -16.91
C PRO A 194 11.36 18.27 -16.92
N GLN A 195 10.28 19.01 -17.17
CA GLN A 195 10.25 20.47 -17.15
C GLN A 195 9.12 20.95 -16.24
N PRO A 196 9.25 20.77 -14.91
CA PRO A 196 8.28 21.31 -13.98
C PRO A 196 8.35 22.85 -13.96
N GLU A 197 7.21 23.49 -13.76
CA GLU A 197 7.15 24.92 -13.46
C GLU A 197 7.44 25.12 -11.97
N LEU A 198 8.54 25.78 -11.64
CA LEU A 198 8.87 26.22 -10.28
C LEU A 198 8.07 27.51 -9.99
N ARG A 199 7.27 27.52 -8.92
CA ARG A 199 6.34 28.61 -8.58
C ARG A 199 6.46 29.01 -7.11
N TRP A 200 6.39 30.30 -6.83
CA TRP A 200 6.40 30.84 -5.47
C TRP A 200 5.42 32.01 -5.32
N THR A 201 5.18 32.46 -4.09
CA THR A 201 4.36 33.65 -3.83
C THR A 201 5.14 34.92 -4.14
N PRO A 202 4.53 35.92 -4.80
CA PRO A 202 5.17 37.21 -4.99
C PRO A 202 5.43 37.89 -3.64
N VAL A 203 6.57 38.56 -3.50
CA VAL A 203 6.95 39.31 -2.29
C VAL A 203 6.73 40.80 -2.54
N SER A 204 6.01 41.47 -1.63
CA SER A 204 5.80 42.91 -1.71
C SER A 204 7.14 43.65 -1.65
N GLY A 205 7.36 44.59 -2.56
CA GLY A 205 8.60 45.36 -2.66
C GLY A 205 9.73 44.66 -3.44
N ALA A 206 9.55 43.39 -3.87
CA ALA A 206 10.53 42.71 -4.72
C ALA A 206 10.39 43.15 -6.17
N THR A 207 11.50 43.54 -6.79
CA THR A 207 11.61 43.90 -8.21
C THR A 207 12.19 42.76 -9.04
N ILE A 208 13.04 41.94 -8.42
CA ILE A 208 13.74 40.82 -9.05
C ILE A 208 13.72 39.61 -8.10
N TYR A 209 13.65 38.41 -8.66
CA TYR A 209 13.90 37.16 -7.98
C TYR A 209 15.18 36.54 -8.53
N ARG A 210 15.96 35.93 -7.65
CA ARG A 210 17.06 35.05 -8.02
C ARG A 210 16.69 33.63 -7.65
N LEU A 211 16.69 32.76 -8.65
CA LEU A 211 16.44 31.33 -8.50
C LEU A 211 17.76 30.59 -8.66
N VAL A 212 18.06 29.69 -7.72
CA VAL A 212 19.19 28.76 -7.80
C VAL A 212 18.64 27.35 -7.81
N LEU A 213 18.89 26.61 -8.88
CA LEU A 213 18.55 25.20 -9.03
C LEU A 213 19.83 24.35 -8.96
N THR A 214 19.87 23.40 -8.05
CA THR A 214 21.02 22.53 -7.79
C THR A 214 20.64 21.07 -8.02
N SER A 215 21.38 20.35 -8.86
CA SER A 215 21.31 18.87 -8.92
C SER A 215 22.12 18.29 -7.76
N LEU A 216 21.50 17.47 -6.91
CA LEU A 216 22.19 16.91 -5.75
C LEU A 216 23.14 15.75 -6.12
N GLU A 217 22.92 15.08 -7.25
CA GLU A 217 23.83 14.04 -7.75
C GLU A 217 25.10 14.64 -8.36
N SER A 218 24.95 15.65 -9.21
CA SER A 218 26.10 16.23 -9.96
C SER A 218 26.71 17.45 -9.28
N GLN A 219 26.02 18.05 -8.30
CA GLN A 219 26.34 19.35 -7.71
C GLN A 219 26.40 20.49 -8.74
N ALA A 220 25.77 20.32 -9.91
CA ALA A 220 25.62 21.38 -10.89
C ALA A 220 24.59 22.40 -10.41
N GLU A 221 24.93 23.70 -10.51
CA GLU A 221 24.06 24.81 -10.12
C GLU A 221 23.71 25.66 -11.35
N GLU A 222 22.44 26.03 -11.46
CA GLU A 222 21.90 26.98 -12.43
C GLU A 222 21.30 28.17 -11.68
N GLU A 223 21.78 29.37 -11.97
CA GLU A 223 21.31 30.63 -11.38
C GLU A 223 20.60 31.47 -12.45
N VAL A 224 19.39 31.94 -12.13
CA VAL A 224 18.55 32.72 -13.05
C VAL A 224 17.94 33.92 -12.33
N GLU A 225 18.00 35.09 -12.96
CA GLU A 225 17.33 36.31 -12.50
C GLU A 225 15.99 36.50 -13.25
N LEU A 226 14.94 36.79 -12.50
CA LEU A 226 13.54 36.73 -12.96
C LEU A 226 12.75 37.91 -12.42
N THR A 227 11.77 38.38 -13.19
CA THR A 227 10.82 39.40 -12.73
C THR A 227 9.43 38.83 -12.39
N THR A 228 9.21 37.56 -12.72
CA THR A 228 7.96 36.83 -12.47
C THR A 228 8.15 35.78 -11.39
N PRO A 229 7.09 35.46 -10.60
CA PRO A 229 7.18 34.48 -9.52
C PRO A 229 7.03 33.02 -10.00
N SER A 230 7.47 32.75 -11.23
CA SER A 230 7.52 31.41 -11.80
C SER A 230 8.63 31.27 -12.82
N TRP A 231 9.10 30.03 -13.00
CA TRP A 231 10.14 29.68 -13.95
C TRP A 231 10.05 28.22 -14.38
N THR A 232 10.36 27.97 -15.63
CA THR A 232 10.52 26.63 -16.19
C THR A 232 11.88 26.55 -16.88
N SER A 233 12.65 25.50 -16.60
CA SER A 233 13.94 25.32 -17.25
C SER A 233 13.78 25.18 -18.77
N PRO A 234 14.54 25.92 -19.59
CA PRO A 234 14.47 25.84 -21.05
C PRO A 234 14.98 24.47 -21.56
N VAL A 235 15.73 23.74 -20.75
CA VAL A 235 16.26 22.41 -21.07
C VAL A 235 15.58 21.37 -20.17
N PRO A 236 15.23 20.18 -20.68
CA PRO A 236 14.71 19.11 -19.84
C PRO A 236 15.68 18.71 -18.73
N LEU A 237 15.18 18.68 -17.50
CA LEU A 237 15.91 18.18 -16.34
C LEU A 237 16.08 16.67 -16.46
N ALA A 238 17.16 16.15 -15.87
CA ALA A 238 17.51 14.74 -15.94
C ALA A 238 16.52 13.89 -15.11
N GLU A 239 16.15 12.73 -15.65
CA GLU A 239 15.20 11.80 -15.03
C GLU A 239 15.80 11.08 -13.83
N GLY A 240 15.01 10.86 -12.78
CA GLY A 240 15.43 10.23 -11.53
C GLY A 240 16.30 11.11 -10.63
N VAL A 241 16.67 12.31 -11.10
CA VAL A 241 17.59 13.23 -10.41
C VAL A 241 16.84 14.05 -9.36
N LEU A 242 17.45 14.17 -8.18
CA LEU A 242 16.99 14.97 -7.06
C LEU A 242 17.53 16.39 -7.19
N TYR A 243 16.61 17.35 -7.27
CA TYR A 243 16.92 18.76 -7.36
C TYR A 243 16.58 19.47 -6.05
N GLU A 244 17.43 20.41 -5.67
CA GLU A 244 17.17 21.42 -4.66
C GLU A 244 17.02 22.76 -5.35
N TRP A 245 16.03 23.56 -4.97
CA TRP A 245 15.86 24.90 -5.52
C TRP A 245 15.60 25.92 -4.42
N LYS A 246 16.19 27.10 -4.61
CA LYS A 246 16.21 28.22 -3.66
C LYS A 246 15.77 29.48 -4.36
N VAL A 247 15.00 30.30 -3.66
CA VAL A 247 14.54 31.59 -4.17
C VAL A 247 14.92 32.71 -3.20
N TYR A 248 15.42 33.80 -3.78
CA TYR A 248 15.74 35.05 -3.10
C TYR A 248 14.92 36.16 -3.76
N ALA A 249 14.13 36.89 -2.97
CA ALA A 249 13.49 38.13 -3.42
C ALA A 249 14.41 39.32 -3.19
N ILE A 250 14.54 40.18 -4.20
CA ILE A 250 15.44 41.34 -4.22
C ILE A 250 14.61 42.57 -4.58
N GLY A 251 14.77 43.67 -3.83
CA GLY A 251 14.10 44.93 -4.12
C GLY A 251 14.54 46.06 -3.17
N ASP A 252 14.05 47.27 -3.40
CA ASP A 252 14.52 48.47 -2.66
C ASP A 252 14.17 48.41 -1.16
N GLU A 253 13.04 47.80 -0.81
CA GLU A 253 12.60 47.55 0.57
C GLU A 253 12.95 46.13 1.07
N VAL A 254 13.44 45.27 0.18
CA VAL A 254 13.81 43.87 0.46
C VAL A 254 15.33 43.76 0.37
N GLU A 255 15.99 43.95 1.51
CA GLU A 255 17.45 43.80 1.61
C GLU A 255 17.87 42.43 1.05
N ILE A 256 18.98 42.39 0.28
CA ILE A 256 19.52 41.13 -0.26
C ILE A 256 19.90 40.23 0.91
N ALA A 257 19.01 39.28 1.23
CA ALA A 257 19.26 38.33 2.29
C ALA A 257 20.47 37.47 1.92
N LYS A 258 21.44 37.35 2.84
CA LYS A 258 22.61 36.47 2.69
C LYS A 258 22.27 34.98 2.65
N ALA A 259 21.02 34.62 2.95
CA ALA A 259 20.51 33.25 3.01
C ALA A 259 19.21 33.15 2.18
N PRO A 260 18.92 31.96 1.60
CA PRO A 260 17.70 31.74 0.85
C PRO A 260 16.49 31.97 1.75
N GLN A 261 15.50 32.70 1.25
CA GLN A 261 14.27 32.98 1.98
C GLN A 261 13.33 31.77 1.97
N ALA A 262 13.44 30.93 0.94
CA ALA A 262 12.74 29.66 0.89
C ALA A 262 13.53 28.64 0.05
N GLU A 263 13.45 27.37 0.45
CA GLU A 263 14.09 26.23 -0.22
C GLU A 263 13.15 25.03 -0.27
N ALA A 264 13.25 24.25 -1.35
CA ALA A 264 12.51 23.01 -1.51
C ALA A 264 13.31 22.02 -2.36
N ARG A 265 12.90 20.75 -2.29
CA ARG A 265 13.45 19.68 -3.13
C ARG A 265 12.35 18.98 -3.88
N PHE A 266 12.69 18.44 -5.03
CA PHE A 266 11.83 17.60 -5.84
C PHE A 266 12.68 16.63 -6.65
N ARG A 267 12.09 15.51 -7.07
CA ARG A 267 12.74 14.57 -7.98
C ARG A 267 11.98 14.52 -9.30
N VAL A 268 12.70 14.45 -10.41
CA VAL A 268 12.08 14.11 -11.69
C VAL A 268 11.85 12.60 -11.76
N LEU A 269 10.68 12.17 -12.20
CA LEU A 269 10.34 10.75 -12.34
C LEU A 269 11.41 10.00 -13.15
N SER A 270 11.78 8.80 -12.70
CA SER A 270 12.78 7.98 -13.39
C SER A 270 12.26 7.42 -14.71
N ALA A 271 13.18 7.14 -15.63
CA ALA A 271 12.87 6.53 -16.92
C ALA A 271 12.14 5.18 -16.76
N GLU A 272 12.51 4.41 -15.75
CA GLU A 272 11.90 3.12 -15.42
C GLU A 272 10.46 3.28 -14.96
N ALA A 273 10.23 4.11 -13.93
CA ALA A 273 8.88 4.34 -13.42
C ALA A 273 7.97 4.94 -14.49
N ARG A 274 8.50 5.81 -15.37
CA ARG A 274 7.72 6.35 -16.50
C ARG A 274 7.30 5.26 -17.49
N ARG A 275 8.18 4.32 -17.83
CA ARG A 275 7.85 3.20 -18.72
C ARG A 275 6.79 2.29 -18.10
N GLU A 276 6.92 2.00 -16.81
CA GLU A 276 5.93 1.19 -16.09
C GLU A 276 4.55 1.85 -16.08
N LEU A 277 4.49 3.15 -15.76
CA LEU A 277 3.25 3.93 -15.81
C LEU A 277 2.64 3.99 -17.21
N ALA A 278 3.46 4.12 -18.25
CA ALA A 278 2.98 4.14 -19.62
C ALA A 278 2.26 2.82 -19.97
N ILE A 279 2.82 1.68 -19.59
CA ILE A 279 2.19 0.35 -19.81
C ILE A 279 0.85 0.25 -19.08
N VAL A 280 0.79 0.71 -17.83
CA VAL A 280 -0.46 0.65 -17.05
C VAL A 280 -1.51 1.59 -17.63
N ARG A 281 -1.14 2.81 -18.05
CA ARG A 281 -2.06 3.76 -18.68
C ARG A 281 -2.60 3.28 -20.01
N GLU A 282 -1.75 2.67 -20.83
CA GLU A 282 -2.15 2.14 -22.14
C GLU A 282 -3.14 0.97 -21.99
N ARG A 283 -2.88 0.05 -21.05
CA ARG A 283 -3.66 -1.19 -20.91
C ARG A 283 -4.85 -1.07 -19.96
N PHE A 284 -4.77 -0.17 -18.98
CA PHE A 284 -5.71 -0.08 -17.85
C PHE A 284 -6.12 1.37 -17.54
N GLY A 285 -6.08 2.27 -18.53
CA GLY A 285 -6.41 3.70 -18.36
C GLY A 285 -7.81 3.99 -17.79
N ASP A 286 -8.72 3.03 -17.86
CA ASP A 286 -10.09 3.11 -17.33
C ASP A 286 -10.25 2.53 -15.90
N SER A 287 -9.15 2.11 -15.25
CA SER A 287 -9.15 1.56 -13.90
C SER A 287 -8.53 2.55 -12.92
N PRO A 288 -9.35 3.31 -12.15
CA PRO A 288 -8.84 4.22 -11.14
C PRO A 288 -8.02 3.50 -10.06
N LEU A 289 -8.35 2.23 -9.74
CA LEU A 289 -7.62 1.44 -8.76
C LEU A 289 -6.19 1.12 -9.24
N LEU A 290 -6.06 0.56 -10.44
CA LEU A 290 -4.74 0.18 -10.98
C LEU A 290 -3.88 1.41 -11.26
N LEU A 291 -4.47 2.48 -11.80
CA LEU A 291 -3.77 3.74 -12.01
C LEU A 291 -3.33 4.35 -10.68
N GLY A 292 -4.19 4.38 -9.66
CA GLY A 292 -3.83 4.92 -8.36
C GLY A 292 -2.67 4.15 -7.71
N ILE A 293 -2.68 2.81 -7.78
CA ILE A 293 -1.60 1.96 -7.25
C ILE A 293 -0.28 2.21 -7.98
N ALA A 294 -0.30 2.19 -9.31
CA ALA A 294 0.92 2.38 -10.11
C ALA A 294 1.51 3.78 -9.92
N THR A 295 0.65 4.81 -9.93
CA THR A 295 1.02 6.22 -9.74
C THR A 295 1.58 6.49 -8.34
N ALA A 296 0.99 5.91 -7.29
CA ALA A 296 1.50 6.03 -5.93
C ALA A 296 2.88 5.38 -5.76
N ARG A 297 3.09 4.22 -6.39
CA ARG A 297 4.39 3.52 -6.37
C ARG A 297 5.48 4.31 -7.09
N ALA A 298 5.12 4.99 -8.17
CA ALA A 298 5.99 5.93 -8.86
C ALA A 298 6.28 7.20 -8.03
N GLY A 299 5.60 7.39 -6.89
CA GLY A 299 5.75 8.52 -5.98
C GLY A 299 5.02 9.79 -6.43
N LEU A 300 4.19 9.70 -7.48
CA LEU A 300 3.32 10.77 -7.96
C LEU A 300 2.07 10.87 -7.07
N LEU A 301 2.26 11.26 -5.81
CA LEU A 301 1.22 11.11 -4.78
C LEU A 301 -0.03 11.96 -5.02
N ARG A 302 0.10 13.11 -5.70
CA ARG A 302 -1.03 14.00 -6.00
C ARG A 302 -1.94 13.36 -7.05
N GLU A 303 -1.34 12.86 -8.13
CA GLU A 303 -2.03 12.15 -9.21
C GLU A 303 -2.65 10.84 -8.70
N ALA A 304 -1.97 10.13 -7.80
CA ALA A 304 -2.53 8.93 -7.16
C ALA A 304 -3.78 9.25 -6.31
N GLU A 305 -3.76 10.38 -5.59
CA GLU A 305 -4.90 10.86 -4.82
C GLU A 305 -6.10 11.16 -5.73
N GLU A 306 -5.88 11.77 -6.90
CA GLU A 306 -6.93 12.03 -7.89
C GLU A 306 -7.59 10.72 -8.36
N HIS A 307 -6.78 9.69 -8.64
CA HIS A 307 -7.28 8.38 -9.03
C HIS A 307 -8.12 7.71 -7.93
N PHE A 308 -7.64 7.70 -6.68
CA PHE A 308 -8.43 7.13 -5.58
C PHE A 308 -9.65 7.98 -5.21
N SER A 309 -9.58 9.30 -5.37
CA SER A 309 -10.75 10.17 -5.20
C SER A 309 -11.83 9.86 -6.24
N ARG A 310 -11.44 9.60 -7.50
CA ARG A 310 -12.36 9.13 -8.53
C ARG A 310 -12.94 7.76 -8.18
N LEU A 311 -12.13 6.83 -7.67
CA LEU A 311 -12.59 5.52 -7.22
C LEU A 311 -13.65 5.62 -6.12
N VAL A 312 -13.44 6.50 -5.13
CA VAL A 312 -14.42 6.77 -4.06
C VAL A 312 -15.70 7.40 -4.62
N ALA A 313 -15.59 8.31 -5.59
CA ALA A 313 -16.76 8.92 -6.23
C ALA A 313 -17.58 7.90 -7.05
N GLU A 314 -16.91 6.96 -7.72
CA GLU A 314 -17.57 5.88 -8.47
C GLU A 314 -18.17 4.80 -7.56
N GLN A 315 -17.59 4.60 -6.36
CA GLN A 315 -18.05 3.60 -5.39
C GLN A 315 -18.17 4.18 -3.97
N PRO A 316 -19.17 5.04 -3.71
CA PRO A 316 -19.31 5.74 -2.43
C PRO A 316 -19.54 4.83 -1.22
N GLU A 317 -19.92 3.57 -1.42
CA GLU A 317 -20.13 2.62 -0.31
C GLU A 317 -18.86 1.83 0.04
N SER A 318 -17.85 1.80 -0.86
CA SER A 318 -16.63 1.02 -0.65
C SER A 318 -15.77 1.62 0.48
N GLN A 319 -15.75 0.94 1.64
CA GLN A 319 -14.83 1.27 2.73
C GLN A 319 -13.38 1.12 2.28
N PHE A 320 -13.09 0.12 1.44
CA PHE A 320 -11.76 -0.11 0.90
C PHE A 320 -11.24 1.08 0.10
N ALA A 321 -12.03 1.64 -0.81
CA ALA A 321 -11.63 2.82 -1.58
C ALA A 321 -11.34 4.04 -0.67
N ARG A 322 -12.16 4.24 0.36
CA ARG A 322 -11.95 5.30 1.36
C ARG A 322 -10.69 5.09 2.18
N ASP A 323 -10.44 3.86 2.63
CA ASP A 323 -9.25 3.50 3.41
C ASP A 323 -7.98 3.78 2.60
N LEU A 324 -7.95 3.42 1.32
CA LEU A 324 -6.81 3.72 0.43
C LEU A 324 -6.55 5.22 0.31
N LEU A 325 -7.59 6.03 0.06
CA LEU A 325 -7.45 7.48 -0.07
C LEU A 325 -6.96 8.12 1.24
N VAL A 326 -7.54 7.72 2.37
CA VAL A 326 -7.15 8.21 3.70
C VAL A 326 -5.72 7.83 4.04
N ASN A 327 -5.33 6.59 3.77
CA ASN A 327 -3.97 6.11 4.07
C ASN A 327 -2.93 6.76 3.16
N LEU A 328 -3.23 7.01 1.88
CA LEU A 328 -2.34 7.76 0.99
C LEU A 328 -2.11 9.19 1.51
N ARG A 329 -3.16 9.90 1.91
CA ARG A 329 -3.05 11.27 2.46
C ARG A 329 -2.20 11.33 3.73
N LYS A 330 -2.23 10.29 4.57
CA LYS A 330 -1.36 10.21 5.76
C LYS A 330 0.13 10.04 5.40
N THR A 331 0.43 9.49 4.22
CA THR A 331 1.81 9.30 3.75
C THR A 331 2.37 10.52 3.01
N GLN A 332 1.52 11.42 2.53
CA GLN A 332 1.96 12.64 1.89
C GLN A 332 2.70 13.54 2.90
N PRO A 333 3.82 14.17 2.51
CA PRO A 333 4.35 15.29 3.27
C PRO A 333 3.27 16.37 3.39
N PRO A 334 3.23 17.14 4.50
CA PRO A 334 2.21 18.15 4.70
C PRO A 334 2.15 19.07 3.47
N PRO A 335 0.95 19.34 2.91
CA PRO A 335 0.85 20.21 1.77
C PRO A 335 1.49 21.55 2.11
N SER A 336 2.27 22.11 1.19
CA SER A 336 2.63 23.52 1.23
C SER A 336 1.31 24.26 1.37
N THR A 337 1.08 24.90 2.53
CA THR A 337 -0.20 25.49 2.89
C THR A 337 -0.61 26.49 1.83
N THR A 338 -1.35 26.04 0.84
CA THR A 338 -2.14 26.87 -0.04
C THR A 338 -3.32 27.26 0.83
N ASN A 339 -3.16 28.33 1.60
CA ASN A 339 -4.32 29.07 2.08
C ASN A 339 -5.03 29.58 0.82
N GLY A 340 -5.91 28.75 0.28
CA GLY A 340 -6.91 29.15 -0.67
C GLY A 340 -7.80 30.14 0.03
N ALA A 341 -7.51 31.42 -0.17
CA ALA A 341 -8.52 32.46 -0.06
C ALA A 341 -9.55 32.17 -1.17
N GLN A 342 -10.69 31.62 -0.77
CA GLN A 342 -11.96 31.89 -1.45
C GLN A 342 -12.59 33.12 -0.80
#